data_AF-A0A9N8DKA1-F1
#
_entry.id   AF-A0A9N8DKA1-F1
#
_cell.length_a   1.000
_cell.length_b   1.000
_cell.length_c   1.000
_cell.angle_alpha   90.00
_cell.angle_beta   90.00
_cell.angle_gamma   90.00
#
_symmetry.space_group_name_H-M   'P 1'
#
loop_
_entity.id
_entity.type
_entity.pdbx_description
1 polymer ?
#
loop_
_entity_poly.entity_id
_entity_poly.type
_entity_poly.pdbx_seq_one_letter_code
_entity_poly.pdbx_strand_id
1 'polypeptide(L)'
;MPAARKNTTARFLLYPAVAVSLNVGLAALLTNTYKCCDESAQEWLSIASSLSNLLSNASIAIVTLTFSLTVLSIQIASQTYSPRLLDDFLQDPISQFAVSVNLGAYAYSFFLQYWLFEDDNNSNNNTDGIPILAIHFLSIHMLTVLLMFVVFIHYFVNNFRLESILHRATEASWHAAQKLEEALSNQTGLKKDDEDLPTVPTTAYKVLADYSGYLCKYNLNAVVADATRLDLVIRYHPNIGEFVAEGSLLAYVWDANSTTTNASGDDDGETKRRPSFKHRVLTGKSSVGSRHSLGEHASIDNHQTELAVEEKLGRIIAKGLEITTARSGELDVLLGVQQLTDVAVRALSAAVNDPFTAVQALDYLSTLFGRLARLSFPIGCAKDKNGVVRCTSPRRSFAYLLSILDAIRFYGKDDLQVMYRLIRFYGDLGATVKMVGKYQDRISTILAQMEQCMQVCRDKYPDDNSVEKKSIQELYDYSMSLIVTSQAGRPMLQQNEAIEKDLTDLETTYVKPTSQFFDTLKDEHKVAMKSVHESSTREE
;
A
#
# COMPACT_ATOMS: atom_id res chain seq x y z
N MET A 1 -4.62 13.07 19.90
CA MET A 1 -3.21 12.89 20.34
C MET A 1 -2.35 12.67 19.11
N PRO A 2 -1.46 13.58 18.69
CA PRO A 2 -0.55 13.31 17.59
C PRO A 2 0.74 12.69 18.14
N ALA A 3 0.69 11.40 18.48
CA ALA A 3 1.86 10.54 18.52
C ALA A 3 1.81 9.73 17.21
N ALA A 4 2.81 9.68 16.34
CA ALA A 4 4.20 10.04 16.43
C ALA A 4 4.65 10.61 15.08
N ARG A 5 5.27 11.80 15.10
CA ARG A 5 6.27 12.16 14.08
C ARG A 5 7.39 11.13 14.21
N LYS A 6 7.32 10.00 13.50
CA LYS A 6 8.53 9.23 13.19
C LYS A 6 9.33 10.14 12.26
N ASN A 7 10.18 10.99 12.85
CA ASN A 7 11.09 11.89 12.14
C ASN A 7 12.02 11.04 11.26
N THR A 8 11.60 10.82 10.01
CA THR A 8 12.40 10.17 8.96
C THR A 8 13.72 10.89 8.75
N THR A 9 13.71 12.23 8.83
CA THR A 9 14.91 13.08 8.74
C THR A 9 15.88 12.88 9.92
N ALA A 10 15.37 12.60 11.13
CA ALA A 10 16.22 12.39 12.29
C ALA A 10 16.98 11.06 12.23
N ARG A 11 16.40 10.02 11.61
CA ARG A 11 17.09 8.73 11.44
C ARG A 11 18.25 8.79 10.46
N PHE A 12 18.11 9.55 9.37
CA PHE A 12 19.14 9.66 8.34
C PHE A 12 20.47 10.22 8.89
N LEU A 13 20.41 11.22 9.77
CA LEU A 13 21.61 11.83 10.36
C LEU A 13 22.10 11.10 11.62
N LEU A 14 21.27 10.26 12.23
CA LEU A 14 21.62 9.56 13.47
C LEU A 14 22.76 8.56 13.26
N TYR A 15 22.70 7.72 12.23
CA TYR A 15 23.73 6.71 11.97
C TYR A 15 25.12 7.33 11.71
N PRO A 16 25.25 8.35 10.83
CA PRO A 16 26.54 9.03 10.64
C PRO A 16 27.05 9.71 11.91
N ALA A 17 26.18 10.38 12.67
CA ALA A 17 26.58 11.06 13.90
C ALA A 17 27.11 10.09 14.97
N VAL A 18 26.46 8.94 15.13
CA VAL A 18 26.89 7.87 16.03
C VAL A 18 28.23 7.29 15.55
N ALA A 19 28.38 7.00 14.26
CA ALA A 19 29.61 6.47 13.70
C ALA A 19 30.80 7.42 13.87
N VAL A 20 30.60 8.72 13.66
CA VAL A 20 31.63 9.75 13.90
C VAL A 20 32.02 9.77 15.38
N SER A 21 31.05 9.85 16.29
CA SER A 21 31.31 9.90 17.73
C SER A 21 32.06 8.67 18.22
N LEU A 22 31.67 7.48 17.74
CA LEU A 22 32.33 6.21 18.07
C LEU A 22 33.78 6.19 17.57
N ASN A 23 34.03 6.61 16.33
CA ASN A 23 35.36 6.60 15.75
C ASN A 23 36.29 7.64 16.38
N VAL A 24 35.80 8.82 16.74
CA VAL A 24 36.59 9.81 17.50
C VAL A 24 36.93 9.28 18.89
N GLY A 25 35.96 8.70 19.60
CA GLY A 25 36.20 8.08 20.91
C GLY A 25 37.20 6.91 20.83
N LEU A 26 37.11 6.10 19.77
CA LEU A 26 38.06 5.02 19.50
C LEU A 26 39.45 5.54 19.17
N ALA A 27 39.57 6.60 18.37
CA ALA A 27 40.85 7.24 18.06
C ALA A 27 41.52 7.74 19.34
N ALA A 28 40.80 8.50 20.18
CA ALA A 28 41.31 8.99 21.46
C ALA A 28 41.72 7.88 22.44
N LEU A 29 41.02 6.74 22.41
CA LEU A 29 41.38 5.57 23.21
C LEU A 29 42.65 4.89 22.67
N LEU A 30 42.73 4.66 21.36
CA LEU A 30 43.86 3.96 20.73
C LEU A 30 45.14 4.79 20.75
N THR A 31 45.06 6.12 20.71
CA THR A 31 46.22 7.01 20.88
C THR A 31 46.81 6.96 22.30
N ASN A 32 46.03 6.51 23.30
CA ASN A 32 46.43 6.50 24.72
C ASN A 32 46.87 5.13 25.27
N THR A 33 46.64 4.01 24.56
CA THR A 33 46.77 2.65 25.16
C THR A 33 48.11 1.93 24.90
N TYR A 34 48.78 2.16 23.77
CA TYR A 34 50.05 1.47 23.46
C TYR A 34 50.97 2.34 22.61
N LYS A 35 51.99 2.91 23.26
CA LYS A 35 52.98 3.81 22.67
C LYS A 35 54.31 3.06 22.47
N CYS A 36 54.82 2.98 21.25
CA CYS A 36 56.12 2.36 20.98
C CYS A 36 57.21 3.43 20.84
N CYS A 37 58.34 3.23 21.51
CA CYS A 37 59.54 4.05 21.39
C CYS A 37 60.65 3.19 20.78
N ASP A 38 60.75 3.20 19.45
CA ASP A 38 61.76 2.45 18.69
C ASP A 38 62.43 3.35 17.64
N GLU A 39 63.63 3.01 17.16
CA GLU A 39 64.37 3.78 16.15
C GLU A 39 63.60 3.91 14.82
N SER A 40 62.68 2.99 14.54
CA SER A 40 61.77 3.02 13.38
C SER A 40 60.61 4.01 13.50
N ALA A 41 60.50 4.73 14.62
CA ALA A 41 59.42 5.65 14.93
C ALA A 41 59.12 6.68 13.81
N GLN A 42 60.17 7.28 13.26
CA GLN A 42 60.02 8.34 12.27
C GLN A 42 59.47 7.82 10.93
N GLU A 43 59.79 6.57 10.57
CA GLU A 43 59.21 5.90 9.40
C GLU A 43 57.71 5.64 9.61
N TRP A 44 57.32 5.12 10.78
CA TRP A 44 55.91 4.88 11.12
C TRP A 44 55.07 6.16 11.15
N LEU A 45 55.62 7.27 11.65
CA LEU A 45 55.00 8.60 11.63
C LEU A 45 54.74 9.08 10.18
N SER A 46 55.72 8.90 9.29
CA SER A 46 55.59 9.28 7.87
C SER A 46 54.51 8.45 7.16
N ILE A 47 54.43 7.16 7.46
CA ILE A 47 53.41 6.25 6.92
C ILE A 47 52.02 6.62 7.48
N ALA A 48 51.91 6.86 8.78
CA ALA A 48 50.65 7.20 9.43
C ALA A 48 50.06 8.52 8.92
N SER A 49 50.88 9.55 8.76
CA SER A 49 50.46 10.84 8.20
C SER A 49 50.04 10.71 6.74
N SER A 50 50.81 9.96 5.92
CA SER A 50 50.48 9.71 4.52
C SER A 50 49.16 8.92 4.37
N LEU A 51 48.98 7.85 5.15
CA LEU A 51 47.76 7.05 5.15
C LEU A 51 46.55 7.83 5.67
N SER A 52 46.73 8.64 6.71
CA SER A 52 45.63 9.45 7.26
C SER A 52 45.17 10.50 6.27
N ASN A 53 46.11 11.18 5.60
CA ASN A 53 45.81 12.13 4.52
C ASN A 53 45.10 11.44 3.35
N LEU A 54 45.60 10.29 2.90
CA LEU A 54 44.98 9.52 1.82
C LEU A 54 43.56 9.07 2.18
N LEU A 55 43.37 8.53 3.39
CA LEU A 55 42.07 8.09 3.87
C LEU A 55 41.09 9.25 4.03
N SER A 56 41.55 10.38 4.57
CA SER A 56 40.73 11.60 4.70
C SER A 56 40.23 12.09 3.34
N ASN A 57 41.14 12.24 2.37
CA ASN A 57 40.81 12.68 1.01
C ASN A 57 39.93 11.69 0.24
N ALA A 58 40.17 10.38 0.38
CA ALA A 58 39.33 9.36 -0.25
C ALA A 58 37.92 9.32 0.38
N SER A 59 37.84 9.38 1.70
CA SER A 59 36.58 9.29 2.43
C SER A 59 35.66 10.47 2.12
N ILE A 60 36.18 11.70 2.09
CA ILE A 60 35.37 12.88 1.75
C ILE A 60 34.87 12.82 0.29
N ALA A 61 35.69 12.32 -0.63
CA ALA A 61 35.30 12.11 -2.02
C ALA A 61 34.20 11.05 -2.15
N ILE A 62 34.33 9.92 -1.45
CA ILE A 62 33.32 8.85 -1.45
C ILE A 62 32.01 9.32 -0.81
N VAL A 63 32.04 10.03 0.33
CA VAL A 63 30.84 10.62 0.95
C VAL A 63 30.12 11.54 -0.04
N THR A 64 30.88 12.41 -0.72
CA THR A 64 30.34 13.35 -1.71
C THR A 64 29.68 12.58 -2.87
N LEU A 65 30.37 11.58 -3.42
CA LEU A 65 29.86 10.75 -4.51
C LEU A 65 28.61 9.98 -4.08
N THR A 66 28.60 9.37 -2.90
CA THR A 66 27.44 8.67 -2.33
C THR A 66 26.25 9.63 -2.23
N PHE A 67 26.44 10.83 -1.68
CA PHE A 67 25.37 11.83 -1.60
C PHE A 67 24.87 12.24 -2.98
N SER A 68 25.78 12.53 -3.93
CA SER A 68 25.42 12.88 -5.31
C SER A 68 24.65 11.77 -6.02
N LEU A 69 25.08 10.50 -5.88
CA LEU A 69 24.38 9.36 -6.48
C LEU A 69 23.02 9.11 -5.81
N THR A 70 22.90 9.24 -4.49
CA THR A 70 21.62 9.15 -3.79
C THR A 70 20.65 10.25 -4.22
N VAL A 71 21.12 11.48 -4.39
CA VAL A 71 20.28 12.58 -4.89
C VAL A 71 19.89 12.37 -6.36
N LEU A 72 20.84 11.95 -7.20
CA LEU A 72 20.56 11.60 -8.59
C LEU A 72 19.52 10.48 -8.69
N SER A 73 19.59 9.50 -7.80
CA SER A 73 18.66 8.39 -7.82
C SER A 73 17.25 8.79 -7.38
N ILE A 74 17.12 9.66 -6.37
CA ILE A 74 15.87 10.32 -5.98
C ILE A 74 15.30 11.10 -7.17
N GLN A 75 16.16 11.82 -7.89
CA GLN A 75 15.76 12.59 -9.06
C GLN A 75 15.23 11.68 -10.18
N ILE A 76 15.98 10.63 -10.56
CA ILE A 76 15.55 9.66 -11.58
C ILE A 76 14.27 8.94 -11.14
N ALA A 77 14.17 8.51 -9.88
CA ALA A 77 12.98 7.82 -9.40
C ALA A 77 11.73 8.71 -9.45
N SER A 78 11.86 9.97 -9.08
CA SER A 78 10.76 10.94 -9.11
C SER A 78 10.38 11.34 -10.55
N GLN A 79 11.36 11.44 -11.44
CA GLN A 79 11.15 11.85 -12.84
C GLN A 79 10.64 10.69 -13.70
N THR A 80 11.28 9.54 -13.62
CA THR A 80 11.03 8.39 -14.50
C THR A 80 9.94 7.46 -13.99
N TYR A 81 9.80 7.26 -12.66
CA TYR A 81 8.95 6.19 -12.12
C TYR A 81 7.69 6.69 -11.40
N SER A 82 7.79 7.12 -10.15
CA SER A 82 6.68 7.71 -9.39
C SER A 82 7.21 8.35 -8.11
N PRO A 83 6.83 9.60 -7.76
CA PRO A 83 7.18 10.24 -6.49
C PRO A 83 6.77 9.42 -5.26
N ARG A 84 5.81 8.50 -5.41
CA ARG A 84 5.37 7.60 -4.34
C ARG A 84 6.39 6.51 -3.99
N LEU A 85 7.47 6.38 -4.75
CA LEU A 85 8.57 5.43 -4.48
C LEU A 85 9.71 6.07 -3.68
N LEU A 86 9.64 7.38 -3.36
CA LEU A 86 10.75 8.17 -2.83
C LEU A 86 11.10 7.88 -1.37
N ASP A 87 10.11 7.60 -0.54
CA ASP A 87 10.26 7.54 0.93
C ASP A 87 11.10 6.35 1.42
N ASP A 88 11.18 5.28 0.62
CA ASP A 88 11.99 4.10 0.92
C ASP A 88 13.48 4.32 0.61
N PHE A 89 13.80 5.20 -0.35
CA PHE A 89 15.19 5.39 -0.80
C PHE A 89 16.06 6.12 0.22
N LEU A 90 15.52 7.12 0.94
CA LEU A 90 16.25 7.82 2.00
C LEU A 90 16.42 6.97 3.27
N GLN A 91 15.62 5.91 3.41
CA GLN A 91 15.64 5.00 4.56
C GLN A 91 16.49 3.75 4.31
N ASP A 92 17.14 3.66 3.16
CA ASP A 92 17.92 2.49 2.81
C ASP A 92 19.15 2.32 3.75
N PRO A 93 19.25 1.20 4.48
CA PRO A 93 20.29 1.00 5.47
C PRO A 93 21.68 0.90 4.84
N ILE A 94 21.80 0.44 3.59
CA ILE A 94 23.11 0.27 2.93
C ILE A 94 23.70 1.62 2.55
N SER A 95 22.88 2.53 2.03
CA SER A 95 23.27 3.91 1.73
C SER A 95 23.66 4.67 3.01
N GLN A 96 22.88 4.53 4.09
CA GLN A 96 23.20 5.13 5.39
C GLN A 96 24.48 4.56 5.99
N PHE A 97 24.68 3.25 5.91
CA PHE A 97 25.89 2.60 6.41
C PHE A 97 27.13 3.03 5.60
N ALA A 98 27.01 3.17 4.28
CA ALA A 98 28.09 3.65 3.42
C ALA A 98 28.54 5.06 3.83
N VAL A 99 27.62 6.00 4.00
CA VAL A 99 27.93 7.36 4.48
C VAL A 99 28.53 7.31 5.88
N SER A 100 27.98 6.48 6.78
CA SER A 100 28.42 6.41 8.18
C SER A 100 29.84 5.87 8.32
N VAL A 101 30.20 4.81 7.61
CA VAL A 101 31.56 4.25 7.61
C VAL A 101 32.57 5.26 7.07
N ASN A 102 32.26 5.93 5.95
CA ASN A 102 33.19 6.89 5.37
C ASN A 102 33.35 8.16 6.22
N LEU A 103 32.25 8.68 6.80
CA LEU A 103 32.34 9.85 7.68
C LEU A 103 33.05 9.52 9.00
N GLY A 104 32.84 8.31 9.53
CA GLY A 104 33.59 7.78 10.67
C GLY A 104 35.09 7.62 10.37
N ALA A 105 35.44 7.07 9.21
CA ALA A 105 36.82 6.94 8.73
C ALA A 105 37.52 8.29 8.59
N TYR A 106 36.82 9.28 8.03
CA TYR A 106 37.28 10.65 7.91
C TYR A 106 37.53 11.29 9.28
N ALA A 107 36.59 11.13 10.22
CA ALA A 107 36.75 11.68 11.57
C ALA A 107 37.90 11.00 12.33
N TYR A 108 38.06 9.69 12.17
CA TYR A 108 39.18 8.94 12.74
C TYR A 108 40.53 9.44 12.20
N SER A 109 40.67 9.54 10.87
CA SER A 109 41.94 9.98 10.25
C SER A 109 42.24 11.45 10.56
N PHE A 110 41.23 12.31 10.62
CA PHE A 110 41.38 13.71 11.02
C PHE A 110 41.84 13.84 12.47
N PHE A 111 41.23 13.08 13.40
CA PHE A 111 41.64 13.09 14.81
C PHE A 111 43.07 12.58 14.99
N LEU A 112 43.41 11.47 14.31
CA LEU A 112 44.78 10.92 14.35
C LEU A 112 45.79 11.93 13.80
N GLN A 113 45.45 12.62 12.70
CA GLN A 113 46.29 13.67 12.14
C GLN A 113 46.43 14.88 13.07
N TYR A 114 45.34 15.32 13.70
CA TYR A 114 45.36 16.39 14.70
C TYR A 114 46.31 16.03 15.86
N TRP A 115 46.20 14.81 16.40
CA TRP A 115 47.06 14.30 17.47
C TRP A 115 48.53 14.24 17.03
N LEU A 116 48.80 13.73 15.82
CA LEU A 116 50.14 13.66 15.24
C LEU A 116 50.79 15.04 15.04
N PHE A 117 50.01 16.08 14.68
CA PHE A 117 50.50 17.45 14.56
C PHE A 117 50.74 18.14 15.91
N GLU A 118 49.95 17.81 16.94
CA GLU A 118 50.12 18.39 18.28
C GLU A 118 51.42 17.89 18.94
N ASP A 119 51.76 16.62 18.74
CA ASP A 119 52.99 16.01 19.28
C ASP A 119 54.28 16.58 18.65
N ASP A 120 54.29 16.80 17.32
CA ASP A 120 55.45 17.38 16.59
C ASP A 120 55.80 18.80 17.09
N ASN A 121 54.78 19.61 17.43
CA ASN A 121 54.97 20.99 17.92
C ASN A 121 55.40 21.06 19.40
N ASN A 122 55.18 20.01 20.19
CA ASN A 122 55.48 19.99 21.64
C ASN A 122 56.82 19.30 21.97
N SER A 123 57.65 19.05 20.95
CA SER A 123 58.91 18.29 20.92
C SER A 123 60.05 18.75 21.85
N ASN A 124 59.80 19.69 22.78
CA ASN A 124 60.77 20.03 23.83
C ASN A 124 60.82 19.00 24.99
N ASN A 125 59.88 18.06 25.08
CA ASN A 125 59.91 16.97 26.07
C ASN A 125 59.84 15.61 25.37
N ASN A 126 60.98 14.90 25.33
CA ASN A 126 61.14 13.58 24.73
C ASN A 126 60.14 12.53 25.26
N THR A 127 59.73 11.60 24.37
CA THR A 127 59.20 10.24 24.59
C THR A 127 57.70 9.99 24.76
N ASP A 128 56.83 10.77 24.11
CA ASP A 128 55.49 10.22 23.81
C ASP A 128 55.60 9.28 22.58
N GLY A 129 55.63 7.97 22.84
CA GLY A 129 55.77 6.96 21.80
C GLY A 129 54.58 6.92 20.82
N ILE A 130 54.79 6.32 19.66
CA ILE A 130 53.81 6.33 18.56
C ILE A 130 52.71 5.29 18.80
N PRO A 131 51.43 5.64 18.57
CA PRO A 131 50.31 4.72 18.77
C PRO A 131 50.18 3.71 17.62
N ILE A 132 50.96 2.63 17.65
CA ILE A 132 51.00 1.59 16.60
C ILE A 132 49.63 0.94 16.38
N LEU A 133 48.87 0.68 17.46
CA LEU A 133 47.52 0.12 17.36
C LEU A 133 46.57 1.03 16.57
N ALA A 134 46.69 2.35 16.75
CA ALA A 134 45.89 3.32 16.00
C ALA A 134 46.21 3.29 14.50
N ILE A 135 47.50 3.07 14.14
CA ILE A 135 47.95 2.95 12.75
C ILE A 135 47.46 1.64 12.12
N HIS A 136 47.55 0.50 12.81
CA HIS A 136 47.00 -0.75 12.29
C HIS A 136 45.48 -0.68 12.09
N PHE A 137 44.77 -0.06 13.04
CA PHE A 137 43.34 0.17 12.88
C PHE A 137 43.06 1.06 11.67
N LEU A 138 43.85 2.12 11.44
CA LEU A 138 43.75 2.96 10.23
C LEU A 138 43.86 2.13 8.94
N SER A 139 44.83 1.21 8.87
CA SER A 139 45.01 0.34 7.70
C SER A 139 43.81 -0.58 7.47
N ILE A 140 43.24 -1.17 8.53
CA ILE A 140 42.03 -2.00 8.45
C ILE A 140 40.82 -1.14 8.02
N HIS A 141 40.73 0.08 8.54
CA HIS A 141 39.65 1.01 8.23
C HIS A 141 39.69 1.43 6.76
N MET A 142 40.88 1.64 6.19
CA MET A 142 41.07 1.91 4.77
C MET A 142 40.53 0.77 3.88
N LEU A 143 40.83 -0.48 4.23
CA LEU A 143 40.28 -1.64 3.50
C LEU A 143 38.75 -1.71 3.63
N THR A 144 38.23 -1.40 4.82
CA THR A 144 36.78 -1.38 5.10
C THR A 144 36.07 -0.33 4.24
N VAL A 145 36.64 0.86 4.13
CA VAL A 145 36.12 1.94 3.25
C VAL A 145 36.08 1.49 1.79
N LEU A 146 37.16 0.87 1.28
CA LEU A 146 37.21 0.37 -0.10
C LEU A 146 36.16 -0.72 -0.35
N LEU A 147 36.05 -1.71 0.53
CA LEU A 147 35.06 -2.78 0.41
C LEU A 147 33.63 -2.21 0.45
N MET A 148 33.37 -1.29 1.38
CA MET A 148 32.06 -0.67 1.52
C MET A 148 31.69 0.15 0.28
N PHE A 149 32.66 0.79 -0.36
CA PHE A 149 32.45 1.50 -1.62
C PHE A 149 32.06 0.56 -2.77
N VAL A 150 32.73 -0.59 -2.91
CA VAL A 150 32.38 -1.61 -3.91
C VAL A 150 30.97 -2.17 -3.64
N VAL A 151 30.65 -2.48 -2.38
CA VAL A 151 29.30 -2.93 -1.97
C VAL A 151 28.25 -1.87 -2.30
N PHE A 152 28.54 -0.59 -2.04
CA PHE A 152 27.66 0.51 -2.35
C PHE A 152 27.39 0.64 -3.85
N ILE A 153 28.42 0.54 -4.71
CA ILE A 153 28.22 0.57 -6.16
C ILE A 153 27.38 -0.62 -6.64
N HIS A 154 27.69 -1.83 -6.18
CA HIS A 154 26.90 -3.02 -6.54
C HIS A 154 25.44 -2.88 -6.12
N TYR A 155 25.22 -2.41 -4.89
CA TYR A 155 23.90 -2.09 -4.36
C TYR A 155 23.18 -1.08 -5.26
N PHE A 156 23.86 0.02 -5.60
CA PHE A 156 23.31 1.09 -6.41
C PHE A 156 22.89 0.58 -7.79
N VAL A 157 23.82 -0.04 -8.53
CA VAL A 157 23.59 -0.50 -9.90
C VAL A 157 22.45 -1.53 -10.00
N ASN A 158 22.25 -2.35 -8.97
CA ASN A 158 21.20 -3.37 -8.98
C ASN A 158 19.86 -2.86 -8.46
N ASN A 159 19.83 -2.03 -7.41
CA ASN A 159 18.57 -1.61 -6.80
C ASN A 159 17.85 -0.47 -7.53
N PHE A 160 18.55 0.23 -8.43
CA PHE A 160 17.99 1.30 -9.27
C PHE A 160 17.57 0.84 -10.66
N ARG A 161 17.65 -0.46 -10.97
CA ARG A 161 17.03 -1.01 -12.18
C ARG A 161 15.51 -0.97 -12.06
N LEU A 162 14.84 -0.62 -13.15
CA LEU A 162 13.37 -0.61 -13.25
C LEU A 162 12.77 -1.92 -12.75
N GLU A 163 13.31 -3.06 -13.19
CA GLU A 163 12.88 -4.40 -12.77
C GLU A 163 12.84 -4.55 -11.24
N SER A 164 13.90 -4.12 -10.54
CA SER A 164 13.98 -4.22 -9.09
C SER A 164 12.97 -3.32 -8.38
N ILE A 165 12.68 -2.14 -8.94
CA ILE A 165 11.68 -1.21 -8.40
C ILE A 165 10.26 -1.79 -8.55
N LEU A 166 9.93 -2.28 -9.75
CA LEU A 166 8.64 -2.91 -10.02
C LEU A 166 8.46 -4.18 -9.17
N HIS A 167 9.52 -4.98 -9.01
CA HIS A 167 9.52 -6.15 -8.16
C HIS A 167 9.27 -5.78 -6.69
N ARG A 168 9.99 -4.78 -6.14
CA ARG A 168 9.77 -4.31 -4.76
C ARG A 168 8.34 -3.80 -4.55
N ALA A 169 7.79 -3.00 -5.47
CA ALA A 169 6.42 -2.52 -5.37
C ALA A 169 5.40 -3.68 -5.39
N THR A 170 5.65 -4.69 -6.22
CA THR A 170 4.84 -5.92 -6.30
C THR A 170 4.87 -6.69 -4.98
N GLU A 171 6.07 -6.98 -4.46
CA GLU A 171 6.21 -7.76 -3.23
C GLU A 171 5.72 -6.99 -2.00
N ALA A 172 5.97 -5.67 -1.92
CA ALA A 172 5.43 -4.82 -0.85
C ALA A 172 3.89 -4.85 -0.84
N SER A 173 3.25 -4.71 -2.00
CA SER A 173 1.79 -4.79 -2.13
C SER A 173 1.25 -6.17 -1.78
N TRP A 174 1.97 -7.23 -2.17
CA TRP A 174 1.60 -8.60 -1.85
C TRP A 174 1.68 -8.87 -0.35
N HIS A 175 2.76 -8.45 0.31
CA HIS A 175 2.92 -8.56 1.76
C HIS A 175 1.88 -7.72 2.51
N ALA A 176 1.56 -6.52 2.03
CA ALA A 176 0.48 -5.71 2.59
C ALA A 176 -0.87 -6.45 2.53
N ALA A 177 -1.16 -7.12 1.41
CA ALA A 177 -2.38 -7.89 1.24
C ALA A 177 -2.44 -9.11 2.18
N GLN A 178 -1.33 -9.85 2.31
CA GLN A 178 -1.23 -10.97 3.25
C GLN A 178 -1.41 -10.53 4.70
N LYS A 179 -0.70 -9.48 5.12
CA LYS A 179 -0.82 -8.91 6.47
C LYS A 179 -2.24 -8.41 6.75
N LEU A 180 -2.86 -7.77 5.77
CA LEU A 180 -4.24 -7.29 5.89
C LEU A 180 -5.21 -8.47 6.04
N GLU A 181 -5.10 -9.50 5.20
CA GLU A 181 -5.95 -10.69 5.30
C GLU A 181 -5.76 -11.41 6.64
N GLU A 182 -4.52 -11.55 7.12
CA GLU A 182 -4.22 -12.15 8.43
C GLU A 182 -4.78 -11.31 9.59
N ALA A 183 -4.55 -9.99 9.56
CA ALA A 183 -5.03 -9.08 10.60
C ALA A 183 -6.56 -9.07 10.70
N LEU A 184 -7.25 -9.18 9.57
CA LEU A 184 -8.71 -9.23 9.52
C LEU A 184 -9.24 -10.63 9.86
N SER A 185 -8.62 -11.70 9.36
CA SER A 185 -9.03 -13.09 9.64
C SER A 185 -8.99 -13.42 11.13
N ASN A 186 -7.98 -12.91 11.85
CA ASN A 186 -7.86 -13.09 13.30
C ASN A 186 -8.95 -12.33 14.09
N GLN A 187 -9.59 -11.33 13.50
CA GLN A 187 -10.68 -10.55 14.11
C GLN A 187 -12.06 -11.10 13.73
N THR A 188 -12.19 -11.65 12.52
CA THR A 188 -13.43 -12.19 11.99
C THR A 188 -13.59 -13.66 12.37
N GLY A 189 -14.41 -13.96 13.37
CA GLY A 189 -14.96 -15.32 13.56
C GLY A 189 -15.93 -15.77 12.46
N LEU A 190 -16.02 -15.02 11.34
CA LEU A 190 -16.91 -15.27 10.21
C LEU A 190 -16.12 -15.91 9.07
N LYS A 191 -16.57 -17.09 8.64
CA LYS A 191 -15.95 -17.85 7.54
C LYS A 191 -16.58 -17.59 6.17
N LYS A 192 -17.60 -16.74 6.05
CA LYS A 192 -18.24 -16.44 4.77
C LYS A 192 -19.15 -15.20 4.85
N ASP A 193 -19.02 -14.39 3.80
CA ASP A 193 -20.01 -13.51 3.16
C ASP A 193 -20.55 -12.25 3.89
N ASP A 194 -20.75 -11.20 3.07
CA ASP A 194 -21.30 -9.86 3.37
C ASP A 194 -22.71 -9.89 4.00
N GLU A 195 -23.39 -11.06 4.03
CA GLU A 195 -24.83 -11.20 4.28
C GLU A 195 -25.28 -10.89 5.72
N ASP A 196 -24.36 -10.91 6.71
CA ASP A 196 -24.70 -10.68 8.13
C ASP A 196 -24.29 -9.28 8.66
N LEU A 197 -23.87 -8.36 7.78
CA LEU A 197 -23.46 -7.02 8.23
C LEU A 197 -24.68 -6.13 8.49
N PRO A 198 -24.76 -5.46 9.65
CA PRO A 198 -25.89 -4.60 9.96
C PRO A 198 -25.90 -3.39 8.99
N THR A 199 -27.08 -3.17 8.38
CA THR A 199 -27.31 -2.03 7.49
C THR A 199 -27.33 -0.73 8.30
N VAL A 200 -26.80 0.34 7.71
CA VAL A 200 -26.75 1.65 8.38
C VAL A 200 -28.16 2.24 8.38
N PRO A 201 -28.79 2.48 9.54
CA PRO A 201 -30.09 3.10 9.59
C PRO A 201 -30.01 4.59 9.23
N THR A 202 -31.10 5.17 8.73
CA THR A 202 -31.19 6.61 8.41
C THR A 202 -30.99 7.51 9.63
N THR A 203 -31.23 6.97 10.83
CA THR A 203 -31.04 7.63 12.12
C THR A 203 -29.62 7.52 12.68
N ALA A 204 -28.69 6.92 11.94
CA ALA A 204 -27.31 6.76 12.38
C ALA A 204 -26.61 8.12 12.57
N TYR A 205 -25.90 8.25 13.69
CA TYR A 205 -25.06 9.40 13.98
C TYR A 205 -23.82 9.37 13.07
N LYS A 206 -23.50 10.51 12.45
CA LYS A 206 -22.30 10.67 11.62
C LYS A 206 -21.19 11.25 12.46
N VAL A 207 -20.05 10.57 12.52
CA VAL A 207 -18.84 11.07 13.19
C VAL A 207 -17.89 11.58 12.12
N LEU A 208 -17.51 12.85 12.22
CA LEU A 208 -16.63 13.53 11.27
C LEU A 208 -15.18 13.53 11.78
N ALA A 209 -14.24 13.77 10.87
CA ALA A 209 -12.81 13.82 11.18
C ALA A 209 -12.40 15.17 11.77
N ASP A 210 -11.73 15.15 12.92
CA ASP A 210 -11.21 16.37 13.57
C ASP A 210 -9.94 16.92 12.90
N TYR A 211 -9.24 16.11 12.10
CA TYR A 211 -8.00 16.50 11.43
C TYR A 211 -7.79 15.71 10.14
N SER A 212 -6.98 16.28 9.24
CA SER A 212 -6.65 15.66 7.96
C SER A 212 -5.48 14.68 8.05
N GLY A 213 -5.52 13.59 7.30
CA GLY A 213 -4.42 12.62 7.20
C GLY A 213 -4.78 11.35 6.43
N TYR A 214 -3.86 10.40 6.35
CA TYR A 214 -4.06 9.10 5.73
C TYR A 214 -4.41 8.03 6.75
N LEU A 215 -5.44 7.24 6.46
CA LEU A 215 -5.79 6.08 7.27
C LEU A 215 -4.80 4.94 7.00
N CYS A 216 -4.01 4.55 8.01
CA CYS A 216 -2.99 3.51 7.89
C CYS A 216 -3.48 2.15 8.38
N LYS A 217 -4.28 2.11 9.46
CA LYS A 217 -4.68 0.87 10.12
C LYS A 217 -5.99 0.98 10.89
N TYR A 218 -6.67 -0.15 10.99
CA TYR A 218 -7.82 -0.36 11.87
C TYR A 218 -7.42 -1.09 13.16
N ASN A 219 -7.92 -0.61 14.30
CA ASN A 219 -7.85 -1.29 15.59
C ASN A 219 -9.26 -1.53 16.15
N LEU A 220 -10.01 -2.41 15.47
CA LEU A 220 -11.42 -2.64 15.80
C LEU A 220 -11.62 -3.12 17.24
N ASN A 221 -10.70 -3.94 17.75
CA ASN A 221 -10.75 -4.47 19.12
C ASN A 221 -10.67 -3.37 20.20
N ALA A 222 -10.00 -2.25 19.92
CA ALA A 222 -9.87 -1.15 20.89
C ALA A 222 -11.21 -0.46 21.19
N VAL A 223 -12.19 -0.56 20.30
CA VAL A 223 -13.51 0.09 20.46
C VAL A 223 -14.61 -0.86 20.93
N VAL A 224 -14.39 -2.18 20.88
CA VAL A 224 -15.42 -3.19 21.25
C VAL A 224 -15.91 -3.01 22.68
N ALA A 225 -15.02 -2.74 23.64
CA ALA A 225 -15.41 -2.59 25.05
C ALA A 225 -16.34 -1.39 25.26
N ASP A 226 -16.04 -0.25 24.63
CA ASP A 226 -16.87 0.96 24.70
C ASP A 226 -18.19 0.77 23.94
N ALA A 227 -18.15 0.15 22.76
CA ALA A 227 -19.34 -0.15 21.97
C ALA A 227 -20.29 -1.12 22.70
N THR A 228 -19.75 -2.14 23.36
CA THR A 228 -20.55 -3.10 24.16
C THR A 228 -21.17 -2.42 25.38
N ARG A 229 -20.41 -1.59 26.11
CA ARG A 229 -20.90 -0.88 27.30
C ARG A 229 -22.05 0.08 26.99
N LEU A 230 -22.00 0.72 25.82
CA LEU A 230 -22.97 1.73 25.39
C LEU A 230 -24.09 1.18 24.49
N ASP A 231 -24.00 -0.10 24.11
CA ASP A 231 -24.88 -0.81 23.18
C ASP A 231 -24.92 -0.14 21.79
N LEU A 232 -23.72 0.07 21.23
CA LEU A 232 -23.50 0.75 19.96
C LEU A 232 -23.05 -0.23 18.87
N VAL A 233 -23.37 0.11 17.63
CA VAL A 233 -22.79 -0.46 16.42
C VAL A 233 -22.07 0.66 15.66
N ILE A 234 -20.84 0.39 15.27
CA ILE A 234 -19.96 1.32 14.57
C ILE A 234 -19.63 0.74 13.20
N ARG A 235 -19.81 1.54 12.14
CA ARG A 235 -19.33 1.21 10.80
C ARG A 235 -18.43 2.31 10.29
N TYR A 236 -17.15 2.01 10.15
CA TYR A 236 -16.20 2.93 9.54
C TYR A 236 -16.46 3.07 8.03
N HIS A 237 -16.13 4.25 7.51
CA HIS A 237 -16.31 4.60 6.11
C HIS A 237 -15.00 4.62 5.27
N PRO A 238 -13.88 5.21 5.72
CA PRO A 238 -12.69 5.35 4.88
C PRO A 238 -11.94 4.02 4.68
N ASN A 239 -11.25 3.83 3.56
CA ASN A 239 -10.41 2.64 3.35
C ASN A 239 -8.96 2.88 3.80
N ILE A 240 -8.23 1.80 4.09
CA ILE A 240 -6.79 1.89 4.32
C ILE A 240 -6.12 2.51 3.07
N GLY A 241 -5.20 3.46 3.30
CA GLY A 241 -4.52 4.24 2.27
C GLY A 241 -5.28 5.49 1.79
N GLU A 242 -6.53 5.67 2.22
CA GLU A 242 -7.35 6.82 1.82
C GLU A 242 -6.97 8.08 2.61
N PHE A 243 -7.01 9.23 1.95
CA PHE A 243 -6.86 10.53 2.59
C PHE A 243 -8.21 10.97 3.16
N VAL A 244 -8.23 11.18 4.47
CA VAL A 244 -9.36 11.71 5.23
C VAL A 244 -9.10 13.19 5.41
N ALA A 245 -9.99 14.04 4.89
CA ALA A 245 -9.95 15.47 5.14
C ALA A 245 -10.67 15.80 6.45
N GLU A 246 -10.24 16.87 7.13
CA GLU A 246 -10.98 17.44 8.25
C GLU A 246 -12.44 17.73 7.85
N GLY A 247 -13.39 17.36 8.70
CA GLY A 247 -14.83 17.43 8.43
C GLY A 247 -15.39 16.30 7.56
N SER A 248 -14.56 15.39 7.02
CA SER A 248 -15.06 14.24 6.26
C SER A 248 -15.58 13.12 7.18
N LEU A 249 -16.45 12.26 6.64
CA LEU A 249 -17.08 11.19 7.41
C LEU A 249 -16.07 10.09 7.80
N LEU A 250 -15.95 9.82 9.10
CA LEU A 250 -15.16 8.70 9.63
C LEU A 250 -16.01 7.44 9.85
N ALA A 251 -17.16 7.59 10.49
CA ALA A 251 -17.99 6.46 10.88
C ALA A 251 -19.46 6.81 11.03
N TYR A 252 -20.30 5.80 10.84
CA TYR A 252 -21.69 5.78 11.26
C TYR A 252 -21.81 5.06 12.60
N VAL A 253 -22.58 5.62 13.54
CA VAL A 253 -22.82 5.05 14.87
C VAL A 253 -24.30 5.01 15.17
N TRP A 254 -24.83 3.86 15.57
CA TRP A 254 -26.24 3.70 15.93
C TRP A 254 -26.43 2.73 17.09
N ASP A 255 -27.66 2.68 17.60
CA ASP A 255 -28.09 1.76 18.66
C ASP A 255 -28.21 0.33 18.09
N ALA A 256 -27.62 -0.67 18.75
CA ALA A 256 -27.64 -2.04 18.26
C ALA A 256 -29.05 -2.62 18.06
N ASN A 257 -30.06 -2.10 18.78
CA ASN A 257 -31.44 -2.56 18.65
C ASN A 257 -32.23 -1.90 17.50
N SER A 258 -31.76 -0.80 16.91
CA SER A 258 -32.55 -0.07 15.90
C SER A 258 -32.67 -0.82 14.56
N THR A 259 -31.90 -1.90 14.35
CA THR A 259 -31.97 -2.77 13.17
C THR A 259 -33.11 -3.80 13.23
N THR A 260 -33.75 -4.01 14.39
CA THR A 260 -34.82 -5.03 14.56
C THR A 260 -36.24 -4.54 14.29
N THR A 261 -36.47 -3.24 14.08
CA THR A 261 -37.82 -2.65 14.03
C THR A 261 -38.45 -2.51 12.63
N ASN A 262 -37.87 -3.09 11.57
CA ASN A 262 -38.45 -3.03 10.21
C ASN A 262 -39.10 -4.35 9.74
N ALA A 263 -39.25 -5.35 10.60
CA ALA A 263 -40.03 -6.56 10.31
C ALA A 263 -41.05 -6.79 11.43
N SER A 264 -42.32 -6.96 11.04
CA SER A 264 -43.52 -7.21 11.86
C SER A 264 -43.93 -6.10 12.84
N GLY A 265 -45.01 -5.40 12.48
CA GLY A 265 -45.93 -4.85 13.47
C GLY A 265 -46.74 -5.99 14.06
N ASP A 266 -46.65 -6.17 15.37
CA ASP A 266 -47.78 -6.45 16.28
C ASP A 266 -47.26 -6.56 17.73
N ASP A 267 -47.84 -5.68 18.54
CA ASP A 267 -48.23 -5.71 19.95
C ASP A 267 -47.38 -6.19 21.16
N ASP A 268 -47.65 -5.46 22.25
CA ASP A 268 -47.71 -5.83 23.67
C ASP A 268 -46.46 -6.07 24.56
N GLY A 269 -46.49 -5.39 25.72
CA GLY A 269 -45.92 -5.90 26.98
C GLY A 269 -44.68 -5.18 27.55
N GLU A 270 -44.91 -4.20 28.44
CA GLU A 270 -44.06 -3.88 29.61
C GLU A 270 -42.52 -3.84 29.42
N THR A 271 -42.00 -3.08 28.46
CA THR A 271 -40.55 -2.85 28.34
C THR A 271 -40.07 -1.75 29.29
N LYS A 272 -39.23 -2.11 30.27
CA LYS A 272 -38.42 -1.17 31.08
C LYS A 272 -37.83 -0.07 30.19
N ARG A 273 -38.29 1.19 30.36
CA ARG A 273 -37.82 2.34 29.57
C ARG A 273 -36.29 2.46 29.65
N ARG A 274 -35.61 2.06 28.58
CA ARG A 274 -34.16 2.22 28.43
C ARG A 274 -33.83 3.72 28.29
N PRO A 275 -32.71 4.20 28.88
CA PRO A 275 -32.25 5.55 28.64
C PRO A 275 -31.94 5.77 27.15
N SER A 276 -32.25 6.98 26.65
CA SER A 276 -32.06 7.37 25.25
C SER A 276 -30.59 7.25 24.82
N PHE A 277 -30.36 7.03 23.53
CA PHE A 277 -29.02 6.93 22.93
C PHE A 277 -28.08 8.06 23.42
N LYS A 278 -28.52 9.32 23.27
CA LYS A 278 -27.75 10.50 23.70
C LYS A 278 -27.42 10.45 25.20
N HIS A 279 -28.38 10.06 26.04
CA HIS A 279 -28.17 9.94 27.48
C HIS A 279 -27.17 8.83 27.84
N ARG A 280 -27.20 7.68 27.15
CA ARG A 280 -26.22 6.58 27.38
C ARG A 280 -24.82 7.01 26.98
N VAL A 281 -24.68 7.64 25.82
CA VAL A 281 -23.39 8.18 25.36
C VAL A 281 -22.85 9.15 26.41
N LEU A 282 -23.62 10.15 26.83
CA LEU A 282 -23.17 11.18 27.78
C LEU A 282 -22.86 10.62 29.18
N THR A 283 -23.77 9.85 29.78
CA THR A 283 -23.62 9.36 31.16
C THR A 283 -22.72 8.14 31.30
N GLY A 284 -22.49 7.40 30.21
CA GLY A 284 -21.69 6.18 30.22
C GLY A 284 -22.32 4.98 30.96
N LYS A 285 -23.56 5.10 31.43
CA LYS A 285 -24.27 4.04 32.16
C LYS A 285 -25.00 3.10 31.19
N SER A 286 -24.71 1.80 31.33
CA SER A 286 -25.38 0.70 30.60
C SER A 286 -26.81 0.50 31.11
N SER A 287 -27.66 -0.11 30.27
CA SER A 287 -29.12 -0.27 30.41
C SER A 287 -29.61 -1.14 31.58
N VAL A 288 -28.77 -1.47 32.56
CA VAL A 288 -29.16 -2.34 33.68
C VAL A 288 -28.72 -1.72 35.01
N GLY A 289 -29.71 -1.26 35.79
CA GLY A 289 -29.57 -0.99 37.22
C GLY A 289 -29.29 0.46 37.60
N SER A 290 -30.31 1.32 37.54
CA SER A 290 -30.35 2.55 38.34
C SER A 290 -31.78 3.08 38.41
N ARG A 291 -32.57 2.57 39.36
CA ARG A 291 -33.73 3.30 39.88
C ARG A 291 -33.18 4.49 40.66
N HIS A 292 -33.01 5.64 40.01
CA HIS A 292 -33.01 6.90 40.72
C HIS A 292 -33.82 7.92 39.93
N SER A 293 -34.92 8.30 40.57
CA SER A 293 -35.80 9.46 40.35
C SER A 293 -35.46 10.35 39.15
N LEU A 294 -36.34 10.30 38.14
CA LEU A 294 -36.61 11.48 37.33
C LEU A 294 -37.14 12.58 38.26
N GLY A 295 -36.32 13.59 38.49
CA GLY A 295 -36.67 14.80 39.20
C GLY A 295 -35.78 15.92 38.70
N GLU A 296 -36.38 16.78 37.87
CA GLU A 296 -36.10 18.20 37.66
C GLU A 296 -34.70 18.69 37.21
N HIS A 297 -34.77 19.64 36.28
CA HIS A 297 -33.71 20.52 35.75
C HIS A 297 -32.71 19.83 34.81
N ALA A 298 -32.46 20.28 33.58
CA ALA A 298 -32.61 21.59 33.00
C ALA A 298 -32.95 21.46 31.51
N SER A 299 -33.53 22.52 30.94
CA SER A 299 -33.42 22.84 29.52
C SER A 299 -31.95 23.02 29.15
N ILE A 300 -31.20 21.93 29.04
CA ILE A 300 -29.85 21.94 28.51
C ILE A 300 -30.00 22.22 27.02
N ASP A 301 -29.33 23.27 26.54
CA ASP A 301 -29.29 23.63 25.12
C ASP A 301 -29.08 22.37 24.29
N ASN A 302 -30.06 22.06 23.42
CA ASN A 302 -30.03 20.84 22.61
C ASN A 302 -28.73 20.77 21.78
N HIS A 303 -28.21 21.95 21.41
CA HIS A 303 -26.94 22.13 20.72
C HIS A 303 -25.71 21.75 21.57
N GLN A 304 -25.63 22.19 22.84
CA GLN A 304 -24.52 21.82 23.73
C GLN A 304 -24.51 20.30 24.03
N THR A 305 -25.70 19.72 24.15
CA THR A 305 -25.88 18.28 24.33
C THR A 305 -25.38 17.49 23.12
N GLU A 306 -25.66 17.98 21.92
CA GLU A 306 -25.20 17.36 20.66
C GLU A 306 -23.67 17.43 20.51
N LEU A 307 -23.07 18.59 20.76
CA LEU A 307 -21.62 18.76 20.75
C LEU A 307 -20.92 17.82 21.74
N ALA A 308 -21.46 17.65 22.94
CA ALA A 308 -20.88 16.74 23.94
C ALA A 308 -21.02 15.25 23.56
N VAL A 309 -22.11 14.87 22.86
CA VAL A 309 -22.26 13.53 22.29
C VAL A 309 -21.25 13.32 21.17
N GLU A 310 -21.11 14.28 20.27
CA GLU A 310 -20.17 14.25 19.15
C GLU A 310 -18.73 14.08 19.63
N GLU A 311 -18.29 14.90 20.58
CA GLU A 311 -16.93 14.83 21.12
C GLU A 311 -16.64 13.45 21.75
N LYS A 312 -17.62 12.90 22.47
CA LYS A 312 -17.45 11.60 23.12
C LYS A 312 -17.44 10.45 22.12
N LEU A 313 -18.27 10.50 21.09
CA LEU A 313 -18.24 9.54 19.98
C LEU A 313 -16.94 9.66 19.20
N GLY A 314 -16.51 10.87 18.85
CA GLY A 314 -15.24 11.15 18.18
C GLY A 314 -14.06 10.52 18.91
N ARG A 315 -13.97 10.69 20.25
CA ARG A 315 -12.94 10.05 21.07
C ARG A 315 -12.99 8.52 21.06
N ILE A 316 -14.17 7.91 20.97
CA ILE A 316 -14.30 6.44 20.88
C ILE A 316 -13.86 5.96 19.49
N ILE A 317 -14.39 6.58 18.43
CA ILE A 317 -14.06 6.26 17.03
C ILE A 317 -12.57 6.42 16.75
N ALA A 318 -11.94 7.48 17.26
CA ALA A 318 -10.52 7.72 17.10
C ALA A 318 -9.62 6.60 17.69
N LYS A 319 -10.07 5.85 18.70
CA LYS A 319 -9.28 4.72 19.25
C LYS A 319 -9.17 3.55 18.27
N GLY A 320 -10.14 3.42 17.35
CA GLY A 320 -10.17 2.33 16.39
C GLY A 320 -9.48 2.64 15.06
N LEU A 321 -8.91 3.83 14.92
CA LEU A 321 -8.27 4.31 13.69
C LEU A 321 -6.83 4.76 13.99
N GLU A 322 -5.94 4.47 13.06
CA GLU A 322 -4.60 5.07 13.02
C GLU A 322 -4.50 5.99 11.80
N ILE A 323 -4.68 7.30 12.02
CA ILE A 323 -4.56 8.33 10.99
C ILE A 323 -3.23 9.05 11.18
N THR A 324 -2.43 9.11 10.12
CA THR A 324 -1.10 9.74 10.15
C THR A 324 -0.97 10.76 9.02
N THR A 325 0.02 11.65 9.09
CA THR A 325 0.22 12.68 8.06
C THR A 325 0.82 12.15 6.75
N ALA A 326 1.46 10.98 6.79
CA ALA A 326 2.11 10.35 5.65
C ALA A 326 1.46 9.00 5.35
N ARG A 327 1.25 8.68 4.08
CA ARG A 327 0.66 7.41 3.67
C ARG A 327 1.63 6.26 3.95
N SER A 328 1.15 5.19 4.58
CA SER A 328 1.96 3.99 4.85
C SER A 328 1.62 2.86 3.88
N GLY A 329 2.64 2.17 3.36
CA GLY A 329 2.50 0.98 2.52
C GLY A 329 2.28 -0.33 3.28
N GLU A 330 2.34 -0.33 4.62
CA GLU A 330 2.38 -1.57 5.41
C GLU A 330 1.15 -2.47 5.25
N LEU A 331 -0.04 -1.86 5.15
CA LEU A 331 -1.33 -2.54 4.97
C LEU A 331 -2.08 -2.05 3.72
N ASP A 332 -1.45 -1.20 2.91
CA ASP A 332 -2.07 -0.54 1.77
C ASP A 332 -1.75 -1.26 0.45
N VAL A 333 -2.61 -2.21 0.09
CA VAL A 333 -2.53 -2.95 -1.18
C VAL A 333 -2.68 -2.02 -2.39
N LEU A 334 -3.42 -0.92 -2.25
CA LEU A 334 -3.65 0.00 -3.36
C LEU A 334 -2.35 0.71 -3.78
N LEU A 335 -1.47 1.00 -2.82
CA LEU A 335 -0.27 1.80 -3.07
C LEU A 335 0.63 1.15 -4.14
N GLY A 336 0.90 -0.15 -4.05
CA GLY A 336 1.75 -0.83 -5.02
C GLY A 336 1.09 -0.98 -6.39
N VAL A 337 -0.22 -1.26 -6.45
CA VAL A 337 -0.98 -1.26 -7.71
C VAL A 337 -0.87 0.11 -8.38
N GLN A 338 -1.07 1.19 -7.63
CA GLN A 338 -0.93 2.56 -8.14
C GLN A 338 0.49 2.87 -8.60
N GLN A 339 1.52 2.47 -7.85
CA GLN A 339 2.92 2.69 -8.25
C GLN A 339 3.24 2.00 -9.59
N LEU A 340 2.82 0.74 -9.77
CA LEU A 340 3.02 0.01 -11.03
C LEU A 340 2.25 0.66 -12.18
N THR A 341 0.99 1.06 -11.94
CA THR A 341 0.18 1.79 -12.94
C THR A 341 0.78 3.14 -13.29
N ASP A 342 1.28 3.91 -12.32
CA ASP A 342 1.92 5.21 -12.55
C ASP A 342 3.13 5.06 -13.48
N VAL A 343 3.96 4.02 -13.29
CA VAL A 343 5.11 3.73 -14.16
C VAL A 343 4.64 3.43 -15.59
N ALA A 344 3.62 2.58 -15.75
CA ALA A 344 3.07 2.26 -17.07
C ALA A 344 2.50 3.50 -17.76
N VAL A 345 1.67 4.29 -17.06
CA VAL A 345 1.05 5.50 -17.61
C VAL A 345 2.09 6.56 -17.99
N ARG A 346 3.15 6.73 -17.19
CA ARG A 346 4.24 7.66 -17.53
C ARG A 346 5.01 7.21 -18.75
N ALA A 347 5.31 5.92 -18.87
CA ALA A 347 5.96 5.38 -20.05
C ALA A 347 5.12 5.60 -21.32
N LEU A 348 3.79 5.50 -21.21
CA LEU A 348 2.84 5.75 -22.30
C LEU A 348 2.53 7.24 -22.55
N SER A 349 3.03 8.15 -21.71
CA SER A 349 2.79 9.57 -21.89
C SER A 349 3.43 10.06 -23.19
N ALA A 350 2.83 11.07 -23.82
CA ALA A 350 3.30 11.63 -25.09
C ALA A 350 4.76 12.14 -25.05
N ALA A 351 5.28 12.44 -23.86
CA ALA A 351 6.66 12.88 -23.68
C ALA A 351 7.69 11.73 -23.68
N VAL A 352 7.28 10.51 -23.30
CA VAL A 352 8.18 9.35 -23.16
C VAL A 352 7.95 8.35 -24.30
N ASN A 353 6.70 7.97 -24.55
CA ASN A 353 6.27 7.06 -25.61
C ASN A 353 7.09 5.73 -25.66
N ASP A 354 7.22 5.07 -24.51
CA ASP A 354 7.93 3.81 -24.32
C ASP A 354 6.96 2.67 -23.96
N PRO A 355 6.37 1.98 -24.95
CA PRO A 355 5.46 0.86 -24.71
C PRO A 355 6.15 -0.34 -24.05
N PHE A 356 7.47 -0.52 -24.22
CA PHE A 356 8.20 -1.63 -23.63
C PHE A 356 8.25 -1.53 -22.10
N THR A 357 8.50 -0.34 -21.57
CA THR A 357 8.44 -0.09 -20.12
C THR A 357 7.01 -0.29 -19.57
N ALA A 358 5.98 0.09 -20.32
CA ALA A 358 4.60 -0.13 -19.92
C ALA A 358 4.23 -1.62 -19.87
N VAL A 359 4.68 -2.41 -20.86
CA VAL A 359 4.51 -3.87 -20.88
C VAL A 359 5.21 -4.52 -19.69
N GLN A 360 6.43 -4.10 -19.35
CA GLN A 360 7.12 -4.60 -18.16
C GLN A 360 6.30 -4.33 -16.88
N ALA A 361 5.78 -3.12 -16.69
CA ALA A 361 4.90 -2.82 -15.55
C ALA A 361 3.63 -3.70 -15.53
N LEU A 362 3.06 -4.01 -16.69
CA LEU A 362 1.93 -4.95 -16.83
C LEU A 362 2.31 -6.39 -16.45
N ASP A 363 3.54 -6.85 -16.68
CA ASP A 363 4.00 -8.18 -16.24
C ASP A 363 4.05 -8.30 -14.72
N TYR A 364 4.52 -7.25 -14.04
CA TYR A 364 4.51 -7.19 -12.58
C TYR A 364 3.07 -7.08 -12.02
N LEU A 365 2.19 -6.30 -12.67
CA LEU A 365 0.76 -6.29 -12.35
C LEU A 365 0.12 -7.68 -12.56
N SER A 366 0.48 -8.41 -13.61
CA SER A 366 0.03 -9.79 -13.85
C SER A 366 0.38 -10.70 -12.69
N THR A 367 1.62 -10.61 -12.23
CA THR A 367 2.11 -11.36 -11.07
C THR A 367 1.33 -10.99 -9.81
N LEU A 368 1.16 -9.69 -9.54
CA LEU A 368 0.45 -9.21 -8.36
C LEU A 368 -1.02 -9.66 -8.36
N PHE A 369 -1.77 -9.38 -9.43
CA PHE A 369 -3.19 -9.73 -9.52
C PHE A 369 -3.43 -11.23 -9.53
N GLY A 370 -2.56 -12.03 -10.16
CA GLY A 370 -2.64 -13.50 -10.09
C GLY A 370 -2.51 -14.04 -8.66
N ARG A 371 -1.74 -13.36 -7.80
CA ARG A 371 -1.65 -13.68 -6.36
C ARG A 371 -2.85 -13.12 -5.58
N LEU A 372 -3.22 -11.85 -5.79
CA LEU A 372 -4.37 -11.21 -5.14
C LEU A 372 -5.70 -11.92 -5.46
N ALA A 373 -5.83 -12.48 -6.66
CA ALA A 373 -6.99 -13.27 -7.09
C ALA A 373 -7.29 -14.47 -6.17
N ARG A 374 -6.32 -14.91 -5.37
CA ARG A 374 -6.45 -16.05 -4.45
C ARG A 374 -6.90 -15.65 -3.04
N LEU A 375 -6.85 -14.36 -2.70
CA LEU A 375 -7.21 -13.85 -1.37
C LEU A 375 -8.69 -13.50 -1.28
N SER A 376 -9.25 -13.56 -0.07
CA SER A 376 -10.66 -13.26 0.20
C SER A 376 -10.97 -11.76 0.23
N PHE A 377 -10.02 -10.92 0.65
CA PHE A 377 -10.24 -9.51 1.02
C PHE A 377 -11.43 -9.35 1.98
N PRO A 378 -11.33 -9.89 3.21
CA PRO A 378 -12.45 -9.94 4.13
C PRO A 378 -12.82 -8.54 4.65
N ILE A 379 -14.05 -8.39 5.11
CA ILE A 379 -14.51 -7.18 5.80
C ILE A 379 -14.06 -7.28 7.24
N GLY A 380 -13.42 -6.23 7.76
CA GLY A 380 -13.07 -6.19 9.18
C GLY A 380 -14.32 -6.13 10.03
N CYS A 381 -14.44 -7.06 10.96
CA CYS A 381 -15.59 -7.17 11.85
C CYS A 381 -15.12 -7.59 13.24
N ALA A 382 -15.47 -6.80 14.25
CA ALA A 382 -15.20 -7.10 15.65
C ALA A 382 -16.52 -7.31 16.40
N LYS A 383 -16.58 -8.43 17.12
CA LYS A 383 -17.74 -8.89 17.88
C LYS A 383 -17.51 -8.78 19.39
N ASP A 384 -18.59 -8.61 20.14
CA ASP A 384 -18.54 -8.74 21.59
C ASP A 384 -18.51 -10.22 22.03
N LYS A 385 -18.42 -10.45 23.35
CA LYS A 385 -18.39 -11.81 23.94
C LYS A 385 -19.66 -12.63 23.64
N ASN A 386 -20.76 -11.98 23.28
CA ASN A 386 -22.03 -12.62 22.95
C ASN A 386 -22.17 -12.88 21.45
N GLY A 387 -21.14 -12.56 20.64
CA GLY A 387 -21.14 -12.76 19.20
C GLY A 387 -21.82 -11.64 18.40
N VAL A 388 -22.24 -10.55 19.05
CA VAL A 388 -22.89 -9.41 18.37
C VAL A 388 -21.84 -8.54 17.70
N VAL A 389 -22.06 -8.18 16.43
CA VAL A 389 -21.20 -7.26 15.68
C VAL A 389 -21.25 -5.87 16.31
N ARG A 390 -20.10 -5.35 16.77
CA ARG A 390 -19.99 -4.02 17.39
C ARG A 390 -19.28 -3.01 16.50
N CYS A 391 -18.35 -3.48 15.68
CA CYS A 391 -17.55 -2.59 14.86
C CYS A 391 -17.18 -3.23 13.52
N THR A 392 -17.29 -2.49 12.43
CA THR A 392 -16.91 -2.96 11.09
C THR A 392 -16.07 -1.93 10.34
N SER A 393 -15.16 -2.41 9.50
CA SER A 393 -14.36 -1.59 8.58
C SER A 393 -14.69 -1.95 7.13
N PRO A 394 -14.65 -0.99 6.19
CA PRO A 394 -14.88 -1.27 4.79
C PRO A 394 -13.75 -2.12 4.19
N ARG A 395 -13.99 -2.64 3.00
CA ARG A 395 -12.98 -3.27 2.15
C ARG A 395 -12.93 -2.59 0.78
N ARG A 396 -11.73 -2.55 0.19
CA ARG A 396 -11.57 -2.27 -1.24
C ARG A 396 -11.93 -3.53 -2.02
N SER A 397 -12.85 -3.41 -2.98
CA SER A 397 -13.23 -4.56 -3.82
C SER A 397 -12.11 -4.91 -4.81
N PHE A 398 -12.07 -6.18 -5.23
CA PHE A 398 -11.16 -6.61 -6.29
C PHE A 398 -11.37 -5.81 -7.59
N ALA A 399 -12.64 -5.49 -7.90
CA ALA A 399 -13.00 -4.66 -9.05
C ALA A 399 -12.41 -3.25 -8.97
N TYR A 400 -12.40 -2.63 -7.78
CA TYR A 400 -11.78 -1.33 -7.59
C TYR A 400 -10.26 -1.37 -7.80
N LEU A 401 -9.59 -2.45 -7.38
CA LEU A 401 -8.16 -2.60 -7.67
C LEU A 401 -7.93 -2.73 -9.17
N LEU A 402 -8.78 -3.50 -9.87
CA LEU A 402 -8.64 -3.71 -11.30
C LEU A 402 -8.91 -2.44 -12.11
N SER A 403 -9.87 -1.59 -11.70
CA SER A 403 -10.19 -0.34 -12.40
C SER A 403 -9.05 0.69 -12.41
N ILE A 404 -8.04 0.54 -11.56
CA ILE A 404 -6.87 1.44 -11.60
C ILE A 404 -6.11 1.27 -12.93
N LEU A 405 -6.16 0.08 -13.51
CA LEU A 405 -5.51 -0.22 -14.80
C LEU A 405 -6.24 0.45 -15.98
N ASP A 406 -7.43 1.02 -15.78
CA ASP A 406 -8.16 1.77 -16.81
C ASP A 406 -7.30 2.90 -17.39
N ALA A 407 -6.43 3.51 -16.57
CA ALA A 407 -5.49 4.52 -17.03
C ALA A 407 -4.50 3.95 -18.08
N ILE A 408 -4.00 2.73 -17.89
CA ILE A 408 -3.09 2.10 -18.87
C ILE A 408 -3.83 1.86 -20.18
N ARG A 409 -5.10 1.42 -20.14
CA ARG A 409 -5.93 1.30 -21.35
C ARG A 409 -6.12 2.65 -22.03
N PHE A 410 -6.40 3.71 -21.27
CA PHE A 410 -6.63 5.04 -21.81
C PHE A 410 -5.40 5.63 -22.51
N TYR A 411 -4.22 5.56 -21.87
CA TYR A 411 -2.98 6.09 -22.43
C TYR A 411 -2.35 5.14 -23.48
N GLY A 412 -2.58 3.84 -23.35
CA GLY A 412 -2.02 2.81 -24.23
C GLY A 412 -2.88 2.43 -25.43
N LYS A 413 -4.07 3.03 -25.58
CA LYS A 413 -5.00 2.73 -26.70
C LYS A 413 -4.34 2.81 -28.08
N ASP A 414 -3.37 3.70 -28.22
CA ASP A 414 -2.71 3.97 -29.49
C ASP A 414 -1.53 3.02 -29.78
N ASP A 415 -1.17 2.14 -28.84
CA ASP A 415 -0.10 1.15 -29.00
C ASP A 415 -0.63 -0.29 -29.03
N LEU A 416 -0.29 -1.01 -30.11
CA LEU A 416 -0.74 -2.39 -30.33
C LEU A 416 -0.16 -3.37 -29.29
N GLN A 417 1.10 -3.20 -28.90
CA GLN A 417 1.77 -4.11 -27.96
C GLN A 417 1.14 -4.01 -26.57
N VAL A 418 0.80 -2.79 -26.15
CA VAL A 418 0.17 -2.53 -24.85
C VAL A 418 -1.24 -3.12 -24.80
N MET A 419 -2.04 -2.91 -25.85
CA MET A 419 -3.39 -3.47 -25.92
C MET A 419 -3.39 -5.00 -25.97
N TYR A 420 -2.46 -5.59 -26.73
CA TYR A 420 -2.24 -7.04 -26.76
C TYR A 420 -1.88 -7.56 -25.37
N ARG A 421 -0.96 -6.89 -24.66
CA ARG A 421 -0.55 -7.31 -23.32
C ARG A 421 -1.67 -7.20 -22.29
N LEU A 422 -2.50 -6.16 -22.36
CA LEU A 422 -3.67 -5.96 -21.50
C LEU A 422 -4.71 -7.07 -21.67
N ILE A 423 -5.07 -7.42 -22.91
CA ILE A 423 -6.03 -8.50 -23.19
C ILE A 423 -5.49 -9.82 -22.65
N ARG A 424 -4.21 -10.11 -22.91
CA ARG A 424 -3.55 -11.31 -22.37
C ARG A 424 -3.54 -11.33 -20.84
N PHE A 425 -3.28 -10.19 -20.19
CA PHE A 425 -3.33 -10.06 -18.74
C PHE A 425 -4.72 -10.44 -18.18
N TYR A 426 -5.79 -9.93 -18.77
CA TYR A 426 -7.15 -10.27 -18.34
C TYR A 426 -7.49 -11.74 -18.62
N GLY A 427 -7.08 -12.28 -19.77
CA GLY A 427 -7.22 -13.71 -20.09
C GLY A 427 -6.56 -14.62 -19.06
N ASP A 428 -5.27 -14.40 -18.80
CA ASP A 428 -4.46 -15.17 -17.84
C ASP A 428 -5.02 -15.06 -16.41
N LEU A 429 -5.46 -13.85 -16.02
CA LEU A 429 -6.08 -13.61 -14.72
C LEU A 429 -7.42 -14.33 -14.58
N GLY A 430 -8.26 -14.29 -15.62
CA GLY A 430 -9.55 -14.98 -15.66
C GLY A 430 -9.40 -16.49 -15.54
N ALA A 431 -8.46 -17.09 -16.28
CA ALA A 431 -8.15 -18.51 -16.17
C ALA A 431 -7.57 -18.86 -14.80
N THR A 432 -6.74 -17.98 -14.22
CA THR A 432 -6.23 -18.17 -12.86
C THR A 432 -7.38 -18.23 -11.84
N VAL A 433 -8.34 -17.31 -11.91
CA VAL A 433 -9.53 -17.32 -11.04
C VAL A 433 -10.34 -18.60 -11.24
N LYS A 434 -10.59 -19.00 -12.50
CA LYS A 434 -11.33 -20.21 -12.84
C LYS A 434 -10.66 -21.47 -12.27
N MET A 435 -9.36 -21.64 -12.49
CA MET A 435 -8.57 -22.77 -12.00
C MET A 435 -8.56 -22.88 -10.47
N VAL A 436 -8.48 -21.74 -9.77
CA VAL A 436 -8.49 -21.69 -8.30
C VAL A 436 -9.86 -22.13 -7.76
N GLY A 437 -10.94 -22.00 -8.53
CA GLY A 437 -12.28 -22.43 -8.16
C GLY A 437 -12.94 -21.59 -7.05
N LYS A 438 -12.24 -20.59 -6.49
CA LYS A 438 -12.75 -19.65 -5.48
C LYS A 438 -12.96 -18.26 -6.11
N TYR A 439 -13.88 -17.49 -5.54
CA TYR A 439 -14.20 -16.12 -5.96
C TYR A 439 -14.51 -15.98 -7.45
N GLN A 440 -15.35 -16.90 -7.95
CA GLN A 440 -15.76 -16.93 -9.37
C GLN A 440 -16.53 -15.68 -9.79
N ASP A 441 -17.08 -14.92 -8.84
CA ASP A 441 -17.69 -13.60 -9.03
C ASP A 441 -16.75 -12.61 -9.73
N ARG A 442 -15.44 -12.74 -9.52
CA ARG A 442 -14.40 -11.89 -10.15
C ARG A 442 -14.32 -12.05 -11.66
N ILE A 443 -14.73 -13.20 -12.20
CA ILE A 443 -14.67 -13.48 -13.65
C ILE A 443 -15.50 -12.46 -14.42
N SER A 444 -16.69 -12.11 -13.91
CA SER A 444 -17.55 -11.09 -14.55
C SER A 444 -16.85 -9.74 -14.71
N THR A 445 -16.10 -9.32 -13.68
CA THR A 445 -15.36 -8.06 -13.69
C THR A 445 -14.17 -8.12 -14.65
N ILE A 446 -13.46 -9.25 -14.70
CA ILE A 446 -12.32 -9.46 -15.60
C ILE A 446 -12.77 -9.44 -17.05
N LEU A 447 -13.86 -10.14 -17.37
CA LEU A 447 -14.46 -10.15 -18.71
C LEU A 447 -14.92 -8.76 -19.14
N ALA A 448 -15.56 -8.00 -18.24
CA ALA A 448 -15.96 -6.63 -18.53
C ALA A 448 -14.76 -5.73 -18.87
N GLN A 449 -13.65 -5.87 -18.14
CA GLN A 449 -12.42 -5.11 -18.41
C GLN A 449 -11.73 -5.53 -19.72
N MET A 450 -11.74 -6.83 -20.03
CA MET A 450 -11.23 -7.35 -21.30
C MET A 450 -12.06 -6.86 -22.49
N GLU A 451 -13.39 -6.83 -22.38
CA GLU A 451 -14.27 -6.30 -23.43
C GLU A 451 -14.06 -4.80 -23.64
N GLN A 452 -13.83 -4.03 -22.58
CA GLN A 452 -13.48 -2.61 -22.72
C GLN A 452 -12.18 -2.41 -23.49
N CYS A 453 -11.17 -3.28 -23.31
CA CYS A 453 -9.98 -3.26 -24.15
C CYS A 453 -10.31 -3.58 -25.62
N MET A 454 -11.15 -4.58 -25.87
CA MET A 454 -11.57 -4.94 -27.23
C MET A 454 -12.33 -3.80 -27.91
N GLN A 455 -13.21 -3.11 -27.19
CA GLN A 455 -13.96 -1.98 -27.72
C GLN A 455 -13.03 -0.85 -28.19
N VAL A 456 -12.01 -0.51 -27.40
CA VAL A 456 -10.99 0.48 -27.77
C VAL A 456 -10.28 0.07 -29.06
N CYS A 457 -9.95 -1.21 -29.22
CA CYS A 457 -9.34 -1.72 -30.44
C CYS A 457 -10.27 -1.65 -31.66
N ARG A 458 -11.56 -1.96 -31.49
CA ARG A 458 -12.57 -1.86 -32.57
C ARG A 458 -12.75 -0.42 -33.04
N ASP A 459 -12.79 0.53 -32.10
CA ASP A 459 -12.93 1.96 -32.41
C ASP A 459 -11.71 2.50 -33.16
N LYS A 460 -10.52 2.01 -32.82
CA LYS A 460 -9.25 2.43 -33.45
C LYS A 460 -9.01 1.80 -34.82
N TYR A 461 -9.38 0.54 -34.98
CA TYR A 461 -9.23 -0.22 -36.23
C TYR A 461 -10.62 -0.57 -36.79
N PRO A 462 -11.32 0.40 -37.44
CA PRO A 462 -12.67 0.18 -37.93
C PRO A 462 -12.71 -0.83 -39.09
N ASP A 463 -11.66 -0.91 -39.90
CA ASP A 463 -11.57 -1.86 -41.02
C ASP A 463 -11.38 -3.30 -40.53
N ASP A 464 -12.34 -4.17 -40.85
CA ASP A 464 -12.33 -5.60 -40.55
C ASP A 464 -11.17 -6.36 -41.19
N ASN A 465 -10.56 -5.81 -42.25
CA ASN A 465 -9.42 -6.42 -42.93
C ASN A 465 -8.06 -6.02 -42.35
N SER A 466 -8.02 -5.09 -41.39
CA SER A 466 -6.75 -4.71 -40.75
C SER A 466 -6.11 -5.91 -40.04
N VAL A 467 -4.80 -6.08 -40.25
CA VAL A 467 -4.03 -7.18 -39.66
C VAL A 467 -4.04 -7.05 -38.14
N GLU A 468 -3.93 -5.82 -37.63
CA GLU A 468 -3.91 -5.48 -36.22
C GLU A 468 -5.21 -5.91 -35.52
N LYS A 469 -6.37 -5.61 -36.11
CA LYS A 469 -7.67 -5.99 -35.55
C LYS A 469 -7.83 -7.51 -35.52
N LYS A 470 -7.43 -8.22 -36.59
CA LYS A 470 -7.48 -9.68 -36.64
C LYS A 470 -6.60 -10.31 -35.56
N SER A 471 -5.35 -9.86 -35.42
CA SER A 471 -4.44 -10.38 -34.39
C SER A 471 -4.94 -10.12 -32.96
N ILE A 472 -5.56 -8.96 -32.71
CA ILE A 472 -6.18 -8.66 -31.41
C ILE A 472 -7.41 -9.54 -31.16
N GLN A 473 -8.25 -9.72 -32.17
CA GLN A 473 -9.45 -10.55 -32.09
C GLN A 473 -9.09 -12.02 -31.81
N GLU A 474 -8.10 -12.58 -32.52
CA GLU A 474 -7.58 -13.93 -32.27
C GLU A 474 -7.09 -14.10 -30.83
N LEU A 475 -6.37 -13.10 -30.29
CA LEU A 475 -5.93 -13.12 -28.90
C LEU A 475 -7.12 -13.06 -27.92
N TYR A 476 -8.11 -12.21 -28.21
CA TYR A 476 -9.31 -12.09 -27.39
C TYR A 476 -10.06 -13.41 -27.34
N ASP A 477 -10.27 -14.06 -28.49
CA ASP A 477 -10.96 -15.35 -28.60
C ASP A 477 -10.17 -16.46 -27.89
N TYR A 478 -8.84 -16.48 -28.06
CA TYR A 478 -7.96 -17.36 -27.29
C TYR A 478 -8.10 -17.13 -25.78
N SER A 479 -8.06 -15.87 -25.33
CA SER A 479 -8.18 -15.52 -23.91
C SER A 479 -9.55 -15.93 -23.33
N MET A 480 -10.63 -15.76 -24.10
CA MET A 480 -11.96 -16.24 -23.76
C MET A 480 -11.98 -17.77 -23.63
N SER A 481 -11.42 -18.48 -24.61
CA SER A 481 -11.35 -19.94 -24.57
C SER A 481 -10.57 -20.43 -23.34
N LEU A 482 -9.49 -19.76 -22.94
CA LEU A 482 -8.69 -20.09 -21.77
C LEU A 482 -9.52 -20.00 -20.47
N ILE A 483 -10.36 -18.96 -20.36
CA ILE A 483 -11.24 -18.76 -19.20
C ILE A 483 -12.36 -19.81 -19.15
N VAL A 484 -12.91 -20.20 -20.31
CA VAL A 484 -14.00 -21.18 -20.40
C VAL A 484 -13.49 -22.61 -20.17
N THR A 485 -12.35 -22.97 -20.76
CA THR A 485 -11.79 -24.33 -20.75
C THR A 485 -10.99 -24.69 -19.50
N SER A 486 -10.60 -23.70 -18.69
CA SER A 486 -9.85 -23.92 -17.44
C SER A 486 -10.70 -24.58 -16.35
N GLN A 487 -11.02 -25.85 -16.50
CA GLN A 487 -11.52 -26.70 -15.42
C GLN A 487 -10.36 -27.13 -14.50
N ALA A 488 -10.64 -27.23 -13.20
CA ALA A 488 -9.67 -27.65 -12.18
C ALA A 488 -9.29 -29.14 -12.37
N GLY A 489 -8.26 -29.42 -13.18
CA GLY A 489 -7.83 -30.79 -13.44
C GLY A 489 -6.72 -31.00 -14.47
N ARG A 490 -5.53 -30.39 -14.25
CA ARG A 490 -4.24 -30.62 -14.96
C ARG A 490 -4.16 -30.28 -16.47
N PRO A 491 -2.95 -29.93 -16.96
CA PRO A 491 -2.75 -29.45 -18.33
C PRO A 491 -2.53 -30.63 -19.28
N MET A 492 -3.13 -30.57 -20.46
CA MET A 492 -2.72 -31.37 -21.61
C MET A 492 -2.33 -30.41 -22.73
N LEU A 493 -1.02 -30.15 -22.82
CA LEU A 493 -0.36 -29.90 -24.10
C LEU A 493 -0.47 -31.20 -24.90
N GLN A 494 -1.58 -31.42 -25.60
CA GLN A 494 -1.63 -32.32 -26.75
C GLN A 494 -2.96 -32.19 -27.52
N GLN A 495 -2.80 -31.94 -28.82
CA GLN A 495 -3.73 -32.12 -29.94
C GLN A 495 -4.76 -31.01 -30.19
N ASN A 496 -4.32 -30.07 -31.03
CA ASN A 496 -5.11 -28.99 -31.63
C ASN A 496 -6.29 -29.46 -32.51
N GLU A 497 -6.40 -30.75 -32.88
CA GLU A 497 -7.49 -31.24 -33.74
C GLU A 497 -8.81 -31.46 -32.99
N ALA A 498 -8.77 -31.79 -31.69
CA ALA A 498 -9.99 -31.90 -30.88
C ALA A 498 -10.51 -30.51 -30.47
N ILE A 499 -9.61 -29.55 -30.23
CA ILE A 499 -9.95 -28.16 -29.90
C ILE A 499 -10.54 -27.44 -31.12
N GLU A 500 -10.03 -27.65 -32.34
CA GLU A 500 -10.64 -27.11 -33.56
C GLU A 500 -12.05 -27.65 -33.81
N LYS A 501 -12.28 -28.94 -33.53
CA LYS A 501 -13.59 -29.59 -33.67
C LYS A 501 -14.58 -29.09 -32.60
N ASP A 502 -14.14 -28.96 -31.36
CA ASP A 502 -14.96 -28.39 -30.28
C ASP A 502 -15.21 -26.88 -30.50
N LEU A 503 -14.27 -26.14 -31.08
CA LEU A 503 -14.45 -24.72 -31.48
C LEU A 503 -15.47 -24.58 -32.62
N THR A 504 -15.48 -25.48 -33.62
CA THR A 504 -16.50 -25.46 -34.68
C THR A 504 -17.90 -25.85 -34.16
N ASP A 505 -17.96 -26.76 -33.19
CA ASP A 505 -19.22 -27.10 -32.49
C ASP A 505 -19.66 -25.97 -31.52
N LEU A 506 -18.75 -25.19 -30.95
CA LEU A 506 -19.04 -24.00 -30.13
C LEU A 506 -19.45 -22.76 -30.97
N GLU A 507 -18.83 -22.53 -32.13
CA GLU A 507 -19.18 -21.45 -33.06
C GLU A 507 -20.62 -21.59 -33.57
N THR A 508 -21.09 -22.83 -33.79
CA THR A 508 -22.49 -23.08 -34.17
C THR A 508 -23.47 -22.98 -32.99
N THR A 509 -22.98 -23.10 -31.75
CA THR A 509 -23.80 -23.07 -30.53
C THR A 509 -23.93 -21.66 -29.93
N TYR A 510 -22.95 -20.77 -30.09
CA TYR A 510 -22.97 -19.40 -29.51
C TYR A 510 -23.44 -18.28 -30.45
N VAL A 511 -23.55 -18.55 -31.76
CA VAL A 511 -24.13 -17.58 -32.72
C VAL A 511 -25.66 -17.45 -32.59
N LYS A 512 -26.34 -18.46 -32.02
CA LYS A 512 -27.81 -18.42 -31.80
C LYS A 512 -28.29 -17.76 -30.48
N PRO A 513 -27.60 -17.89 -29.32
CA PRO A 513 -28.08 -17.28 -28.07
C PRO A 513 -27.73 -15.80 -27.94
N THR A 514 -26.64 -15.34 -28.57
CA THR A 514 -26.18 -13.95 -28.43
C THR A 514 -27.07 -12.98 -29.21
N SER A 515 -27.53 -13.35 -30.40
CA SER A 515 -28.54 -12.58 -31.15
C SER A 515 -29.89 -12.56 -30.43
N GLN A 516 -30.34 -13.70 -29.89
CA GLN A 516 -31.55 -13.78 -29.08
C GLN A 516 -31.49 -12.95 -27.79
N PHE A 517 -30.34 -12.86 -27.13
CA PHE A 517 -30.12 -12.00 -25.95
C PHE A 517 -30.18 -10.50 -26.29
N PHE A 518 -29.57 -10.09 -27.41
CA PHE A 518 -29.65 -8.70 -27.87
C PHE A 518 -31.05 -8.34 -28.41
N ASP A 519 -31.78 -9.29 -29.00
CA ASP A 519 -33.16 -9.10 -29.46
C ASP A 519 -34.14 -9.03 -28.28
N THR A 520 -33.95 -9.85 -27.23
CA THR A 520 -34.73 -9.72 -25.98
C THR A 520 -34.46 -8.41 -25.27
N LEU A 521 -33.21 -7.94 -25.21
CA LEU A 521 -32.88 -6.61 -24.66
C LEU A 521 -33.47 -5.47 -25.50
N LYS A 522 -33.53 -5.60 -26.84
CA LYS A 522 -34.16 -4.60 -27.72
C LYS A 522 -35.68 -4.58 -27.58
N ASP A 523 -36.31 -5.74 -27.42
CA ASP A 523 -37.75 -5.86 -27.24
C ASP A 523 -38.18 -5.40 -25.84
N GLU A 524 -37.42 -5.71 -24.79
CA GLU A 524 -37.63 -5.17 -23.44
C GLU A 524 -37.44 -3.65 -23.40
N HIS A 525 -36.46 -3.11 -24.13
CA HIS A 525 -36.26 -1.66 -24.23
C HIS A 525 -37.38 -0.95 -25.01
N LYS A 526 -37.94 -1.59 -26.05
CA LYS A 526 -39.13 -1.10 -26.77
C LYS A 526 -40.38 -1.14 -25.91
N VAL A 527 -40.59 -2.20 -25.13
CA VAL A 527 -41.73 -2.33 -24.21
C VAL A 527 -41.62 -1.30 -23.08
N ALA A 528 -40.42 -1.08 -22.54
CA ALA A 528 -40.16 -0.02 -21.55
C ALA A 528 -40.44 1.38 -22.12
N MET A 529 -39.95 1.70 -23.32
CA MET A 529 -40.23 2.97 -24.01
C MET A 529 -41.73 3.17 -24.29
N LYS A 530 -42.45 2.11 -24.67
CA LYS A 530 -43.90 2.19 -24.91
C LYS A 530 -44.68 2.45 -23.61
N SER A 531 -44.28 1.83 -22.50
CA SER A 531 -44.89 2.07 -21.18
C SER A 531 -44.63 3.48 -20.63
N VAL A 532 -43.45 4.06 -20.94
CA VAL A 532 -43.11 5.45 -20.58
C VAL A 532 -43.89 6.44 -21.44
N HIS A 533 -44.13 6.12 -22.72
CA HIS A 533 -44.94 6.98 -23.59
C HIS A 533 -46.44 6.93 -23.25
N GLU A 534 -46.97 5.74 -22.93
CA GLU A 534 -48.37 5.53 -22.49
C GLU A 534 -48.66 6.07 -21.07
N SER A 535 -47.64 6.21 -20.22
CA SER A 535 -47.79 6.89 -18.92
C SER A 535 -47.70 8.42 -19.04
N SER A 536 -46.85 8.96 -19.92
CA SER A 536 -46.80 10.42 -20.17
C SER A 536 -48.06 10.97 -20.86
N THR A 537 -48.76 10.14 -21.64
CA THR A 537 -50.01 10.53 -22.34
C THR A 537 -51.29 10.35 -21.50
N ARG A 538 -51.15 9.91 -20.24
CA ARG A 538 -52.25 9.83 -19.27
C ARG A 538 -52.21 10.93 -18.21
N GLU A 539 -51.18 11.77 -18.20
CA GLU A 539 -51.03 12.94 -17.32
C GLU A 539 -51.17 14.30 -18.06
N GLU A 540 -51.53 14.28 -19.35
CA GLU A 540 -52.15 15.40 -20.09
C GLU A 540 -53.62 15.08 -20.38
#